data_AF-A0A359CZ01-F1
#
_entry.id   AF-A0A359CZ01-F1
#
_cell.length_a   1.000
_cell.length_b   1.000
_cell.length_c   1.000
_cell.angle_alpha   90.00
_cell.angle_beta   90.00
_cell.angle_gamma   90.00
#
_symmetry.space_group_name_H-M   'P 1'
#
loop_
_entity.id
_entity.type
_entity.pdbx_description
1 polymer ?
#
loop_
_entity_poly.entity_id
_entity_poly.type
_entity_poly.pdbx_seq_one_letter_code
_entity_poly.pdbx_strand_id
1 'polypeptide(L)'
;MDYNLRPFGAFFMKYFLIIFILFVFSSVLVDAQELQTSPLNFEFLKYREELLKNEKQKKEIIPAPFKYYFSDGINTSENFPLYFNLKDSGFVSPVKDQGSCGCCWAFATLGSLESSVMMRNSGVFDFSEENMKNCHGFLMSGCSSGNHHVSVAYLTRGSGPALESQEPYIPSDNLCTAHFQPQFLVTKSYDLPKDPLVIKNAIMENGGVYATIYWQQNFYNFTYKTYYYTGTNEVNHAVLVTGWDDNKVISGKTGAWIAKNSWGTGWGQNGYFYISYFDTKFLSAACVFPEFSAFKNGQTVYLHDTLGMVGSLGYGGNTAYGLVKLTAKETHSLTKVGTFINAQNTKISVEIYSGKNDESLVNRLAEINEQTCPYPGYYTFDLPVKVPINKGEDFYVKIKYITPGYNFPVPCEYKIADYSDPHISENTSWVSSSALYWERMGAPINGKMKDVCIRAYAEIDSSSTFNGLNIYPNPNQGIFTLEFDTKQEELISVELYDITGKIVYKRAFVKNLGQIIQRFNFSKLPKGVYIFSLKTSTTSIKRQLLIL
;
A
#
# COMPACT_ATOMS: atom_id res chain seq x y z
N MET A 1 40.40 59.92 -64.15
CA MET A 1 39.06 60.00 -64.74
C MET A 1 38.21 58.91 -64.10
N ASP A 2 37.46 59.31 -63.07
CA ASP A 2 36.01 59.17 -63.00
C ASP A 2 35.28 57.82 -63.19
N TYR A 3 34.53 57.50 -62.12
CA TYR A 3 33.22 56.83 -62.02
C TYR A 3 33.07 55.33 -62.35
N ASN A 4 32.80 54.50 -61.33
CA ASN A 4 31.43 54.30 -60.80
C ASN A 4 31.34 53.18 -59.75
N LEU A 5 30.76 53.52 -58.61
CA LEU A 5 30.29 52.61 -57.56
C LEU A 5 28.95 51.95 -57.99
N ARG A 6 28.83 50.63 -57.79
CA ARG A 6 27.53 49.93 -57.61
C ARG A 6 27.59 49.14 -56.30
N PRO A 7 26.51 49.08 -55.50
CA PRO A 7 26.58 48.54 -54.15
C PRO A 7 26.49 47.01 -54.15
N PHE A 8 27.56 46.35 -53.71
CA PHE A 8 27.59 44.92 -53.35
C PHE A 8 26.95 44.75 -51.95
N GLY A 9 25.70 45.18 -51.78
CA GLY A 9 25.08 45.34 -50.45
C GLY A 9 23.85 44.47 -50.16
N ALA A 10 23.34 43.68 -51.10
CA ALA A 10 22.04 43.01 -50.92
C ALA A 10 22.06 41.47 -51.05
N PHE A 11 23.17 40.86 -51.48
CA PHE A 11 23.22 39.41 -51.70
C PHE A 11 23.82 38.62 -50.53
N PHE A 12 24.69 39.23 -49.72
CA PHE A 12 25.32 38.55 -48.56
C PHE A 12 24.45 38.54 -47.29
N MET A 13 23.49 39.46 -47.15
CA MET A 13 22.67 39.57 -45.94
C MET A 13 21.51 38.56 -45.89
N LYS A 14 21.04 38.06 -47.04
CA LYS A 14 19.98 37.03 -47.09
C LYS A 14 20.49 35.62 -46.73
N TYR A 15 21.74 35.30 -47.08
CA TYR A 15 22.33 34.00 -46.72
C TYR A 15 22.75 33.92 -45.25
N PHE A 16 23.21 35.03 -44.67
CA PHE A 16 23.52 35.05 -43.23
C PHE A 16 22.25 34.96 -42.36
N LEU A 17 21.14 35.57 -42.77
CA LEU A 17 19.87 35.46 -42.02
C LEU A 17 19.27 34.05 -42.12
N ILE A 18 19.37 33.39 -43.28
CA ILE A 18 18.86 32.02 -43.47
C ILE A 18 19.73 30.99 -42.76
N ILE A 19 21.06 31.16 -42.73
CA ILE A 19 21.98 30.28 -41.99
C ILE A 19 21.86 30.51 -40.48
N PHE A 20 21.61 31.75 -40.01
CA PHE A 20 21.37 32.01 -38.59
C PHE A 20 19.98 31.51 -38.14
N ILE A 21 18.95 31.58 -38.99
CA ILE A 21 17.65 30.96 -38.70
C ILE A 21 17.76 29.42 -38.73
N LEU A 22 18.57 28.82 -39.61
CA LEU A 22 18.84 27.37 -39.59
C LEU A 22 19.74 26.92 -38.42
N PHE A 23 20.62 27.78 -37.89
CA PHE A 23 21.42 27.50 -36.69
C PHE A 23 20.68 27.77 -35.37
N VAL A 24 19.73 28.70 -35.37
CA VAL A 24 18.85 28.96 -34.21
C VAL A 24 17.72 27.92 -34.12
N PHE A 25 17.35 27.26 -35.23
CA PHE A 25 16.43 26.12 -35.21
C PHE A 25 17.11 24.74 -35.04
N SER A 26 18.44 24.63 -35.14
CA SER A 26 19.16 23.36 -34.91
C SER A 26 19.74 23.21 -33.50
N SER A 27 19.64 24.24 -32.65
CA SER A 27 20.17 24.24 -31.28
C SER A 27 19.09 24.21 -30.19
N VAL A 28 17.82 24.03 -30.56
CA VAL A 28 16.78 23.52 -29.64
C VAL A 28 16.35 22.14 -30.12
N LEU A 29 17.33 21.25 -30.33
CA LEU A 29 17.09 19.86 -29.99
C LEU A 29 16.96 19.85 -28.48
N VAL A 30 15.72 20.01 -27.97
CA VAL A 30 15.38 19.37 -26.71
C VAL A 30 15.76 17.93 -26.95
N ASP A 31 16.84 17.48 -26.33
CA ASP A 31 17.19 16.08 -26.29
C ASP A 31 15.99 15.41 -25.62
N ALA A 32 15.08 14.90 -26.44
CA ALA A 32 13.89 14.23 -25.97
C ALA A 32 14.43 12.97 -25.32
N GLN A 33 14.67 13.06 -24.01
CA GLN A 33 15.15 11.94 -23.22
C GLN A 33 14.26 10.74 -23.56
N GLU A 34 14.90 9.66 -23.99
CA GLU A 34 14.18 8.46 -24.42
C GLU A 34 13.55 7.79 -23.20
N LEU A 35 12.30 7.33 -23.33
CA LEU A 35 11.64 6.56 -22.29
C LEU A 35 12.36 5.24 -22.05
N GLN A 36 12.78 5.01 -20.80
CA GLN A 36 13.47 3.80 -20.38
C GLN A 36 12.69 3.06 -19.30
N THR A 37 12.81 1.73 -19.30
CA THR A 37 12.32 0.87 -18.21
C THR A 37 13.46 0.60 -17.24
N SER A 38 13.17 0.61 -15.93
CA SER A 38 14.12 0.24 -14.89
C SER A 38 14.71 -1.15 -15.17
N PRO A 39 16.01 -1.37 -14.93
CA PRO A 39 16.59 -2.70 -15.09
C PRO A 39 15.95 -3.70 -14.11
N LEU A 40 15.83 -4.96 -14.54
CA LEU A 40 15.39 -6.03 -13.64
C LEU A 40 16.42 -6.25 -12.53
N ASN A 41 15.92 -6.58 -11.35
CA ASN A 41 16.76 -6.98 -10.22
C ASN A 41 17.66 -8.16 -10.60
N PHE A 42 18.96 -8.02 -10.33
CA PHE A 42 19.96 -9.05 -10.61
C PHE A 42 19.66 -10.40 -9.93
N GLU A 43 19.15 -10.38 -8.68
CA GLU A 43 18.77 -11.61 -7.97
C GLU A 43 17.60 -12.33 -8.66
N PHE A 44 16.67 -11.55 -9.23
CA PHE A 44 15.55 -12.10 -10.00
C PHE A 44 16.01 -12.68 -11.34
N LEU A 45 16.94 -12.02 -12.04
CA LEU A 45 17.54 -12.57 -13.26
C LEU A 45 18.26 -13.89 -12.98
N LYS A 46 19.07 -13.95 -11.92
CA LYS A 46 19.74 -15.18 -11.48
C LYS A 46 18.74 -16.29 -11.15
N TYR A 47 17.67 -15.95 -10.43
CA TYR A 47 16.60 -16.91 -10.13
C TYR A 47 15.95 -17.47 -11.41
N ARG A 48 15.66 -16.64 -12.40
CA ARG A 48 15.10 -17.08 -13.68
C ARG A 48 16.06 -17.96 -14.47
N GLU A 49 17.34 -17.64 -14.49
CA GLU A 49 18.35 -18.52 -15.09
C GLU A 49 18.44 -19.88 -14.38
N GLU A 50 18.33 -19.91 -13.04
CA GLU A 50 18.29 -21.13 -12.26
C GLU A 50 17.04 -21.97 -12.55
N LEU A 51 15.87 -21.35 -12.69
CA LEU A 51 14.63 -22.03 -13.09
C LEU A 51 14.75 -22.72 -14.45
N LEU A 52 15.33 -22.03 -15.44
CA LEU A 52 15.54 -22.60 -16.78
C LEU A 52 16.55 -23.76 -16.78
N LYS A 53 17.48 -23.79 -15.82
CA LYS A 53 18.50 -24.84 -15.69
C LYS A 53 18.03 -26.02 -14.85
N ASN A 54 17.13 -25.81 -13.89
CA ASN A 54 16.68 -26.81 -12.93
C ASN A 54 15.15 -26.71 -12.71
N GLU A 55 14.38 -27.64 -13.29
CA GLU A 55 12.91 -27.69 -13.18
C GLU A 55 12.33 -27.88 -11.76
N LYS A 56 13.15 -27.97 -10.69
CA LYS A 56 12.69 -28.50 -9.39
C LYS A 56 13.09 -27.78 -8.11
N GLN A 57 13.84 -26.68 -8.12
CA GLN A 57 14.11 -25.96 -6.87
C GLN A 57 13.01 -24.94 -6.57
N LYS A 58 11.90 -25.42 -5.98
CA LYS A 58 10.88 -24.56 -5.37
C LYS A 58 11.53 -23.74 -4.25
N LYS A 59 11.55 -22.42 -4.37
CA LYS A 59 11.96 -21.49 -3.31
C LYS A 59 10.71 -20.85 -2.73
N GLU A 60 10.50 -20.92 -1.42
CA GLU A 60 9.32 -20.30 -0.78
C GLU A 60 9.30 -18.78 -1.00
N ILE A 61 10.49 -18.16 -1.07
CA ILE A 61 10.68 -16.74 -1.40
C ILE A 61 11.30 -16.59 -2.77
N ILE A 62 10.70 -15.75 -3.60
CA ILE A 62 11.26 -15.33 -4.89
C ILE A 62 11.72 -13.87 -4.83
N PRO A 63 12.90 -13.55 -5.38
CA PRO A 63 13.32 -12.15 -5.50
C PRO A 63 12.29 -11.36 -6.31
N ALA A 64 12.05 -10.11 -5.92
CA ALA A 64 11.21 -9.21 -6.70
C ALA A 64 11.91 -8.80 -8.01
N PRO A 65 11.18 -8.52 -9.09
CA PRO A 65 11.75 -8.09 -10.37
C PRO A 65 12.39 -6.70 -10.31
N PHE A 66 12.17 -5.93 -9.25
CA PHE A 66 12.75 -4.61 -9.02
C PHE A 66 13.36 -4.54 -7.61
N LYS A 67 14.13 -3.47 -7.35
CA LYS A 67 14.55 -3.08 -6.00
C LYS A 67 14.16 -1.65 -5.74
N TYR A 68 13.72 -1.39 -4.52
CA TYR A 68 13.51 -0.03 -4.06
C TYR A 68 14.84 0.70 -3.88
N TYR A 69 14.85 1.99 -4.19
CA TYR A 69 16.02 2.84 -3.97
C TYR A 69 15.94 3.48 -2.57
N PHE A 70 16.99 3.27 -1.77
CA PHE A 70 17.17 3.96 -0.50
C PHE A 70 18.36 4.92 -0.65
N SER A 71 18.19 6.16 -0.20
CA SER A 71 19.26 7.15 -0.19
C SER A 71 20.21 6.89 0.98
N ASP A 72 21.49 7.14 0.81
CA ASP A 72 22.46 7.02 1.89
C ASP A 72 22.15 7.99 3.04
N GLY A 73 22.23 7.50 4.28
CA GLY A 73 22.09 8.30 5.50
C GLY A 73 20.66 8.38 6.01
N ILE A 74 20.36 7.59 7.05
CA ILE A 74 19.15 7.76 7.85
C ILE A 74 19.59 8.38 9.17
N ASN A 75 19.30 9.66 9.35
CA ASN A 75 19.46 10.32 10.64
C ASN A 75 18.27 9.95 11.53
N THR A 76 18.29 8.76 12.11
CA THR A 76 17.46 8.47 13.28
C THR A 76 18.36 8.54 14.51
N SER A 77 18.11 9.52 15.37
CA SER A 77 18.73 9.62 16.69
C SER A 77 17.65 9.35 17.73
N GLU A 78 17.16 8.11 17.76
CA GLU A 78 16.20 7.66 18.76
C GLU A 78 16.88 6.71 19.74
N ASN A 79 16.56 6.89 21.02
CA ASN A 79 17.05 6.02 22.08
C ASN A 79 15.97 4.96 22.35
N PHE A 80 16.22 3.73 21.90
CA PHE A 80 15.32 2.60 22.07
C PHE A 80 15.58 1.87 23.40
N PRO A 81 14.56 1.25 24.03
CA PRO A 81 14.80 0.35 25.16
C PRO A 81 15.71 -0.82 24.75
N LEU A 82 16.49 -1.35 25.69
CA LEU A 82 17.38 -2.49 25.42
C LEU A 82 16.62 -3.77 25.07
N TYR A 83 15.37 -3.90 25.52
CA TYR A 83 14.50 -5.02 25.20
C TYR A 83 13.11 -4.49 24.87
N PHE A 84 12.53 -5.00 23.79
CA PHE A 84 11.14 -4.72 23.43
C PHE A 84 10.56 -5.92 22.71
N ASN A 85 9.30 -6.25 23.00
CA ASN A 85 8.59 -7.31 22.30
C ASN A 85 7.09 -7.03 22.28
N LEU A 86 6.52 -6.91 21.07
CA LEU A 86 5.09 -6.69 20.86
C LEU A 86 4.24 -7.80 21.48
N LYS A 87 4.77 -9.03 21.56
CA LYS A 87 4.07 -10.16 22.21
C LYS A 87 3.75 -9.85 23.67
N ASP A 88 4.65 -9.19 24.39
CA ASP A 88 4.46 -8.89 25.82
C ASP A 88 3.41 -7.81 26.04
N SER A 89 3.11 -7.02 25.00
CA SER A 89 2.05 -6.01 24.97
C SER A 89 0.74 -6.52 24.34
N GLY A 90 0.68 -7.79 23.92
CA GLY A 90 -0.53 -8.37 23.31
C GLY A 90 -0.81 -7.91 21.88
N PHE A 91 0.18 -7.34 21.18
CA PHE A 91 0.03 -6.82 19.80
C PHE A 91 0.54 -7.78 18.73
N VAL A 92 0.52 -9.09 19.01
CA VAL A 92 0.90 -10.14 18.07
C VAL A 92 -0.15 -11.24 18.12
N SER A 93 -0.64 -11.66 16.97
CA SER A 93 -1.58 -12.79 16.85
C SER A 93 -0.94 -14.12 17.26
N PRO A 94 -1.74 -15.15 17.58
CA PRO A 94 -1.23 -16.50 17.84
C PRO A 94 -0.36 -17.05 16.71
N VAL A 95 0.56 -17.95 17.04
CA VAL A 95 1.40 -18.66 16.05
C VAL A 95 0.54 -19.63 15.26
N LYS A 96 0.62 -19.54 13.93
CA LYS A 96 -0.03 -20.45 12.97
C LYS A 96 0.99 -21.43 12.36
N ASP A 97 0.53 -22.34 11.50
CA ASP A 97 1.35 -23.40 10.90
C ASP A 97 1.12 -23.52 9.38
N GLN A 98 2.15 -23.23 8.58
CA GLN A 98 2.13 -23.35 7.12
C GLN A 98 2.33 -24.79 6.62
N GLY A 99 2.68 -25.73 7.49
CA GLY A 99 3.06 -27.09 7.11
C GLY A 99 4.20 -27.11 6.08
N SER A 100 4.05 -27.90 5.01
CA SER A 100 5.03 -28.02 3.93
C SER A 100 4.83 -27.03 2.78
N CYS A 101 3.86 -26.12 2.88
CA CYS A 101 3.52 -25.17 1.83
C CYS A 101 4.50 -23.98 1.85
N GLY A 102 5.08 -23.63 0.70
CA GLY A 102 6.04 -22.53 0.55
C GLY A 102 5.39 -21.14 0.54
N CYS A 103 4.57 -20.85 1.54
CA CYS A 103 3.76 -19.63 1.65
C CYS A 103 4.08 -18.77 2.89
N CYS A 104 5.27 -18.94 3.47
CA CYS A 104 5.75 -18.13 4.61
C CYS A 104 5.63 -16.62 4.36
N TRP A 105 5.71 -16.18 3.09
CA TRP A 105 5.51 -14.79 2.70
C TRP A 105 4.11 -14.27 3.06
N ALA A 106 3.07 -15.09 2.92
CA ALA A 106 1.68 -14.74 3.25
C ALA A 106 1.51 -14.66 4.77
N PHE A 107 2.01 -15.66 5.51
CA PHE A 107 1.98 -15.69 6.99
C PHE A 107 2.69 -14.49 7.62
N ALA A 108 3.91 -14.17 7.14
CA ALA A 108 4.66 -13.04 7.67
C ALA A 108 3.98 -11.69 7.34
N THR A 109 3.35 -11.59 6.16
CA THR A 109 2.64 -10.37 5.74
C THR A 109 1.36 -10.18 6.55
N LEU A 110 0.52 -11.20 6.64
CA LEU A 110 -0.71 -11.13 7.42
C LEU A 110 -0.43 -10.96 8.92
N GLY A 111 0.61 -11.61 9.46
CA GLY A 111 1.07 -11.36 10.83
C GLY A 111 1.49 -9.90 11.08
N SER A 112 2.11 -9.25 10.09
CA SER A 112 2.46 -7.81 10.14
C SER A 112 1.21 -6.93 10.15
N LEU A 113 0.26 -7.22 9.25
CA LEU A 113 -1.01 -6.49 9.18
C LEU A 113 -1.87 -6.70 10.45
N GLU A 114 -2.01 -7.93 10.93
CA GLU A 114 -2.72 -8.26 12.19
C GLU A 114 -2.12 -7.50 13.37
N SER A 115 -0.79 -7.45 13.46
CA SER A 115 -0.10 -6.69 14.51
C SER A 115 -0.39 -5.18 14.42
N SER A 116 -0.32 -4.61 13.22
CA SER A 116 -0.67 -3.21 12.97
C SER A 116 -2.13 -2.88 13.34
N VAL A 117 -3.05 -3.80 13.06
CA VAL A 117 -4.48 -3.70 13.39
C VAL A 117 -4.72 -3.75 14.90
N MET A 118 -4.04 -4.64 15.61
CA MET A 118 -4.11 -4.74 17.07
C MET A 118 -3.60 -3.47 17.75
N MET A 119 -2.47 -2.92 17.28
CA MET A 119 -1.89 -1.68 17.83
C MET A 119 -2.80 -0.46 17.67
N ARG A 120 -3.62 -0.43 16.62
CA ARG A 120 -4.57 0.67 16.35
C ARG A 120 -5.94 0.42 16.98
N ASN A 121 -6.02 -0.43 18.01
CA ASN A 121 -7.23 -0.76 18.78
C ASN A 121 -8.43 -1.17 17.92
N SER A 122 -8.18 -1.76 16.74
CA SER A 122 -9.25 -2.16 15.82
C SER A 122 -9.78 -3.57 16.13
N GLY A 123 -9.13 -4.30 17.04
CA GLY A 123 -9.51 -5.64 17.48
C GLY A 123 -8.47 -6.70 17.11
N VAL A 124 -8.76 -7.94 17.49
CA VAL A 124 -7.97 -9.12 17.11
C VAL A 124 -8.58 -9.70 15.85
N PHE A 125 -7.75 -9.86 14.82
CA PHE A 125 -8.15 -10.48 13.56
C PHE A 125 -7.27 -11.69 13.27
N ASP A 126 -7.89 -12.66 12.61
CA ASP A 126 -7.25 -13.85 12.07
C ASP A 126 -7.54 -13.86 10.57
N PHE A 127 -6.58 -13.39 9.78
CA PHE A 127 -6.73 -13.27 8.34
C PHE A 127 -6.38 -14.58 7.64
N SER A 128 -7.00 -14.84 6.49
CA SER A 128 -6.82 -16.07 5.73
C SER A 128 -5.56 -16.03 4.88
N GLU A 129 -4.54 -16.79 5.29
CA GLU A 129 -3.39 -17.08 4.43
C GLU A 129 -3.81 -17.86 3.17
N GLU A 130 -4.86 -18.69 3.25
CA GLU A 130 -5.39 -19.46 2.11
C GLU A 130 -5.83 -18.54 0.97
N ASN A 131 -6.62 -17.52 1.29
CA ASN A 131 -7.11 -16.58 0.28
C ASN A 131 -5.94 -15.80 -0.32
N MET A 132 -5.02 -15.29 0.49
CA MET A 132 -3.88 -14.52 -0.01
C MET A 132 -3.00 -15.36 -0.95
N LYS A 133 -2.62 -16.58 -0.56
CA LYS A 133 -1.71 -17.41 -1.37
C LYS A 133 -2.36 -17.90 -2.66
N ASN A 134 -3.69 -18.02 -2.73
CA ASN A 134 -4.37 -18.53 -3.93
C ASN A 134 -4.91 -17.40 -4.84
N CYS A 135 -5.32 -16.26 -4.27
CA CYS A 135 -6.04 -15.19 -4.98
C CYS A 135 -5.19 -13.93 -5.26
N HIS A 136 -3.85 -14.01 -5.16
CA HIS A 136 -2.97 -12.88 -5.43
C HIS A 136 -2.85 -12.51 -6.93
N GLY A 137 -3.22 -13.39 -7.87
CA GLY A 137 -3.33 -13.10 -9.30
C GLY A 137 -2.02 -13.08 -10.09
N PHE A 138 -0.88 -13.37 -9.47
CA PHE A 138 0.40 -13.54 -10.16
C PHE A 138 0.54 -14.99 -10.67
N LEU A 139 1.55 -15.26 -11.51
CA LEU A 139 1.71 -16.58 -12.16
C LEU A 139 2.22 -17.69 -11.22
N MET A 140 2.83 -17.32 -10.09
CA MET A 140 3.27 -18.28 -9.07
C MET A 140 2.09 -18.97 -8.39
N SER A 141 2.24 -20.25 -8.05
CA SER A 141 1.26 -20.98 -7.23
C SER A 141 1.48 -20.77 -5.75
N GLY A 142 0.39 -20.80 -4.98
CA GLY A 142 0.37 -20.38 -3.58
C GLY A 142 1.35 -21.10 -2.64
N CYS A 143 1.62 -22.38 -2.88
CA CYS A 143 2.59 -23.16 -2.09
C CYS A 143 3.97 -23.28 -2.73
N SER A 144 4.21 -22.68 -3.89
CA SER A 144 5.50 -22.81 -4.57
C SER A 144 6.41 -21.59 -4.39
N SER A 145 5.86 -20.39 -4.24
CA SER A 145 6.65 -19.17 -4.02
C SER A 145 5.80 -17.92 -3.75
N GLY A 146 6.44 -16.88 -3.21
CA GLY A 146 5.92 -15.50 -3.25
C GLY A 146 6.88 -14.49 -2.61
N ASN A 147 6.41 -13.25 -2.45
CA ASN A 147 7.11 -12.18 -1.74
C ASN A 147 6.11 -11.12 -1.22
N HIS A 148 6.59 -10.16 -0.44
CA HIS A 148 5.73 -9.12 0.13
C HIS A 148 5.17 -8.15 -0.93
N HIS A 149 5.81 -7.94 -2.08
CA HIS A 149 5.24 -7.08 -3.12
C HIS A 149 3.96 -7.68 -3.73
N VAL A 150 3.92 -9.01 -3.89
CA VAL A 150 2.71 -9.75 -4.27
C VAL A 150 1.60 -9.50 -3.23
N SER A 151 1.97 -9.52 -1.94
CA SER A 151 1.03 -9.26 -0.84
C SER A 151 0.52 -7.81 -0.85
N VAL A 152 1.42 -6.84 -1.03
CA VAL A 152 1.07 -5.41 -1.13
C VAL A 152 0.10 -5.18 -2.28
N ALA A 153 0.35 -5.77 -3.45
CA ALA A 153 -0.56 -5.66 -4.60
C ALA A 153 -1.96 -6.21 -4.28
N TYR A 154 -2.04 -7.40 -3.67
CA TYR A 154 -3.29 -8.03 -3.24
C TYR A 154 -4.06 -7.17 -2.22
N LEU A 155 -3.39 -6.66 -1.18
CA LEU A 155 -4.01 -5.89 -0.10
C LEU A 155 -4.46 -4.48 -0.56
N THR A 156 -3.64 -3.80 -1.37
CA THR A 156 -3.90 -2.40 -1.78
C THR A 156 -4.92 -2.28 -2.90
N ARG A 157 -5.17 -3.35 -3.67
CA ARG A 157 -6.23 -3.35 -4.69
C ARG A 157 -7.59 -3.80 -4.15
N GLY A 158 -7.67 -4.13 -2.86
CA GLY A 158 -8.89 -4.58 -2.21
C GLY A 158 -9.29 -6.02 -2.53
N SER A 159 -8.34 -6.89 -2.88
CA SER A 159 -8.60 -8.34 -2.99
C SER A 159 -8.63 -9.07 -1.65
N GLY A 160 -8.18 -8.41 -0.58
CA GLY A 160 -8.16 -8.93 0.79
C GLY A 160 -7.79 -7.86 1.81
N PRO A 161 -7.61 -8.24 3.09
CA PRO A 161 -7.59 -9.63 3.56
C PRO A 161 -9.00 -10.20 3.80
N ALA A 162 -9.18 -11.48 3.46
CA ALA A 162 -10.30 -12.29 3.96
C ALA A 162 -10.01 -12.80 5.39
N LEU A 163 -11.03 -13.27 6.09
CA LEU A 163 -10.86 -13.91 7.41
C LEU A 163 -10.57 -15.40 7.27
N GLU A 164 -9.77 -15.96 8.17
CA GLU A 164 -9.51 -17.40 8.27
C GLU A 164 -10.83 -18.19 8.42
N SER A 165 -11.80 -17.64 9.16
CA SER A 165 -13.14 -18.23 9.27
C SER A 165 -13.96 -18.28 7.97
N GLN A 166 -13.58 -17.50 6.95
CA GLN A 166 -14.24 -17.49 5.64
C GLN A 166 -13.57 -18.48 4.67
N GLU A 167 -12.24 -18.59 4.72
CA GLU A 167 -11.46 -19.53 3.93
C GLU A 167 -10.31 -20.08 4.77
N PRO A 168 -10.54 -21.22 5.45
CA PRO A 168 -9.53 -21.82 6.33
C PRO A 168 -8.29 -22.32 5.59
N TYR A 169 -7.17 -22.29 6.28
CA TYR A 169 -5.87 -22.70 5.74
C TYR A 169 -5.80 -24.19 5.39
N ILE A 170 -5.27 -24.47 4.20
CA ILE A 170 -4.99 -25.82 3.70
C ILE A 170 -3.52 -25.84 3.23
N PRO A 171 -2.65 -26.71 3.79
CA PRO A 171 -1.22 -26.75 3.46
C PRO A 171 -0.91 -27.44 2.11
N SER A 172 -1.64 -27.09 1.05
CA SER A 172 -1.45 -27.57 -0.32
C SER A 172 -1.81 -26.49 -1.36
N ASP A 173 -1.34 -26.67 -2.60
CA ASP A 173 -1.75 -25.79 -3.70
C ASP A 173 -3.25 -25.97 -3.98
N ASN A 174 -3.99 -24.87 -4.03
CA ASN A 174 -5.40 -24.82 -4.36
C ASN A 174 -5.66 -23.70 -5.38
N LEU A 175 -6.79 -23.78 -6.07
CA LEU A 175 -7.25 -22.68 -6.93
C LEU A 175 -7.85 -21.57 -6.07
N CYS A 176 -7.80 -20.33 -6.55
CA CYS A 176 -8.64 -19.28 -5.97
C CYS A 176 -10.11 -19.62 -6.25
N THR A 177 -10.85 -20.01 -5.20
CA THR A 177 -12.24 -20.45 -5.35
C THR A 177 -13.26 -19.36 -5.00
N ALA A 178 -12.86 -18.37 -4.18
CA ALA A 178 -13.75 -17.33 -3.69
C ALA A 178 -13.05 -15.97 -3.57
N HIS A 179 -13.80 -14.92 -3.91
CA HIS A 179 -13.41 -13.54 -3.67
C HIS A 179 -14.32 -12.97 -2.59
N PHE A 180 -13.77 -12.81 -1.39
CA PHE A 180 -14.50 -12.23 -0.26
C PHE A 180 -14.36 -10.71 -0.27
N GLN A 181 -15.37 -10.02 0.25
CA GLN A 181 -15.22 -8.61 0.59
C GLN A 181 -14.12 -8.50 1.68
N PRO A 182 -13.07 -7.71 1.45
CA PRO A 182 -11.98 -7.60 2.40
C PRO A 182 -12.44 -6.93 3.70
N GLN A 183 -11.82 -7.26 4.82
CA GLN A 183 -12.10 -6.58 6.09
C GLN A 183 -11.54 -5.16 6.11
N PHE A 184 -10.34 -5.00 5.52
CA PHE A 184 -9.61 -3.76 5.47
C PHE A 184 -9.08 -3.50 4.07
N LEU A 185 -9.03 -2.23 3.69
CA LEU A 185 -8.26 -1.74 2.56
C LEU A 185 -6.95 -1.16 3.08
N VAL A 186 -5.82 -1.74 2.69
CA VAL A 186 -4.50 -1.18 3.02
C VAL A 186 -4.28 0.07 2.18
N THR A 187 -4.08 1.20 2.86
CA THR A 187 -3.89 2.52 2.23
C THR A 187 -2.45 3.00 2.28
N LYS A 188 -1.61 2.37 3.09
CA LYS A 188 -0.18 2.65 3.12
C LYS A 188 0.62 1.40 3.46
N SER A 189 1.72 1.19 2.75
CA SER A 189 2.76 0.20 3.07
C SER A 189 4.13 0.84 2.95
N TYR A 190 5.07 0.43 3.80
CA TYR A 190 6.46 0.87 3.72
C TYR A 190 7.37 -0.32 3.48
N ASP A 191 8.30 -0.16 2.56
CA ASP A 191 9.50 -0.97 2.46
C ASP A 191 10.62 -0.28 3.22
N LEU A 192 11.22 -1.02 4.14
CA LEU A 192 12.18 -0.48 5.10
C LEU A 192 13.61 -0.84 4.69
N PRO A 193 14.56 0.09 4.83
CA PRO A 193 15.98 -0.21 4.68
C PRO A 193 16.43 -1.16 5.79
N LYS A 194 17.52 -1.90 5.53
CA LYS A 194 18.20 -2.75 6.52
C LYS A 194 18.99 -1.87 7.51
N ASP A 195 18.28 -1.03 8.26
CA ASP A 195 18.79 -0.16 9.30
C ASP A 195 18.13 -0.54 10.63
N PRO A 196 18.90 -0.98 11.65
CA PRO A 196 18.33 -1.43 12.91
C PRO A 196 17.47 -0.39 13.63
N LEU A 197 17.81 0.90 13.54
CA LEU A 197 17.05 1.97 14.20
C LEU A 197 15.70 2.17 13.50
N VAL A 198 15.68 2.12 12.16
CA VAL A 198 14.44 2.17 11.39
C VAL A 198 13.54 0.97 11.69
N ILE A 199 14.11 -0.23 11.75
CA ILE A 199 13.34 -1.43 12.05
C ILE A 199 12.78 -1.38 13.48
N LYS A 200 13.57 -0.97 14.48
CA LYS A 200 13.10 -0.80 15.87
C LYS A 200 11.95 0.21 15.95
N ASN A 201 12.10 1.38 15.31
CA ASN A 201 11.04 2.38 15.24
C ASN A 201 9.78 1.82 14.57
N ALA A 202 9.93 1.12 13.44
CA ALA A 202 8.80 0.53 12.74
C ALA A 202 8.06 -0.51 13.59
N ILE A 203 8.77 -1.33 14.38
CA ILE A 203 8.15 -2.28 15.31
C ILE A 203 7.32 -1.54 16.38
N MET A 204 7.84 -0.44 16.92
CA MET A 204 7.16 0.34 17.97
C MET A 204 5.95 1.13 17.46
N GLU A 205 6.01 1.67 16.24
CA GLU A 205 4.98 2.57 15.70
C GLU A 205 3.95 1.86 14.80
N ASN A 206 4.38 0.78 14.13
CA ASN A 206 3.59 0.16 13.06
C ASN A 206 3.23 -1.30 13.33
N GLY A 207 3.81 -1.92 14.36
CA GLY A 207 3.61 -3.34 14.66
C GLY A 207 4.66 -4.23 14.02
N GLY A 208 4.42 -5.54 14.06
CA GLY A 208 5.39 -6.53 13.64
C GLY A 208 5.82 -6.31 12.18
N VAL A 209 7.11 -6.50 11.91
CA VAL A 209 7.72 -6.24 10.60
C VAL A 209 7.82 -7.57 9.83
N TYR A 210 7.28 -7.63 8.62
CA TYR A 210 7.61 -8.71 7.69
C TYR A 210 9.10 -8.68 7.42
N ALA A 211 9.82 -9.81 7.53
CA ALA A 211 11.24 -9.87 7.19
C ALA A 211 11.63 -11.18 6.50
N THR A 212 12.48 -11.09 5.49
CA THR A 212 13.08 -12.28 4.86
C THR A 212 14.35 -12.74 5.58
N ILE A 213 14.60 -14.04 5.49
CA ILE A 213 15.76 -14.73 6.06
C ILE A 213 16.23 -15.83 5.11
N TYR A 214 17.53 -16.09 5.07
CA TYR A 214 18.02 -17.37 4.60
C TYR A 214 17.93 -18.35 5.75
N TRP A 215 17.14 -19.40 5.59
CA TRP A 215 16.96 -20.47 6.55
C TRP A 215 17.67 -21.75 6.09
N GLN A 216 18.55 -22.26 6.94
CA GLN A 216 19.02 -23.64 6.90
C GLN A 216 19.25 -24.12 8.33
N GLN A 217 18.76 -25.32 8.64
CA GLN A 217 18.75 -25.88 10.00
C GLN A 217 20.15 -25.91 10.67
N ASN A 218 21.22 -26.06 9.89
CA ASN A 218 22.60 -26.08 10.42
C ASN A 218 23.02 -24.80 11.14
N PHE A 219 22.35 -23.67 10.88
CA PHE A 219 22.62 -22.39 11.53
C PHE A 219 21.67 -22.11 12.71
N TYR A 220 20.76 -23.04 13.01
CA TYR A 220 19.82 -22.95 14.12
C TYR A 220 20.31 -23.76 15.33
N ASN A 221 20.45 -23.09 16.47
CA ASN A 221 20.72 -23.75 17.73
C ASN A 221 19.42 -24.15 18.43
N PHE A 222 19.14 -25.45 18.47
CA PHE A 222 17.92 -26.00 19.08
C PHE A 222 17.83 -25.81 20.59
N THR A 223 18.96 -25.70 21.30
CA THR A 223 18.98 -25.53 22.76
C THR A 223 18.64 -24.09 23.13
N TYR A 224 19.30 -23.13 22.48
CA TYR A 224 19.15 -21.70 22.80
C TYR A 224 18.08 -20.99 21.98
N LYS A 225 17.51 -21.67 20.97
CA LYS A 225 16.52 -21.12 20.03
C LYS A 225 17.04 -19.87 19.32
N THR A 226 18.31 -19.92 18.92
CA THR A 226 19.02 -18.81 18.28
C THR A 226 19.45 -19.18 16.87
N TYR A 227 19.39 -18.22 15.95
CA TYR A 227 19.82 -18.36 14.57
C TYR A 227 20.93 -17.36 14.23
N TYR A 228 21.93 -17.81 13.47
CA TYR A 228 22.97 -16.93 12.96
C TYR A 228 23.65 -17.50 11.70
N TYR A 229 23.40 -16.87 10.56
CA TYR A 229 24.01 -17.16 9.27
C TYR A 229 24.93 -16.01 8.82
N THR A 230 26.12 -16.36 8.31
CA THR A 230 27.12 -15.39 7.82
C THR A 230 27.51 -15.60 6.35
N GLY A 231 26.78 -16.45 5.62
CA GLY A 231 27.09 -16.73 4.22
C GLY A 231 26.41 -15.78 3.24
N THR A 232 26.40 -16.19 1.97
CA THR A 232 25.94 -15.36 0.84
C THR A 232 24.73 -15.92 0.08
N ASN A 233 24.18 -17.05 0.51
CA ASN A 233 23.01 -17.66 -0.14
C ASN A 233 21.78 -16.75 -0.08
N GLU A 234 20.94 -16.79 -1.11
CA GLU A 234 19.74 -15.95 -1.16
C GLU A 234 18.68 -16.40 -0.16
N VAL A 235 17.92 -15.44 0.35
CA VAL A 235 16.79 -15.69 1.27
C VAL A 235 15.81 -16.69 0.68
N ASN A 236 15.25 -17.54 1.54
CA ASN A 236 14.34 -18.62 1.14
C ASN A 236 13.15 -18.77 2.09
N HIS A 237 13.03 -17.91 3.11
CA HIS A 237 11.96 -17.96 4.09
C HIS A 237 11.63 -16.53 4.59
N ALA A 238 10.44 -16.35 5.17
CA ALA A 238 10.00 -15.08 5.76
C ALA A 238 9.37 -15.30 7.13
N VAL A 239 9.61 -14.35 8.04
CA VAL A 239 9.15 -14.39 9.43
C VAL A 239 8.62 -13.02 9.84
N LEU A 240 7.90 -12.97 10.95
CA LEU A 240 7.44 -11.71 11.55
C LEU A 240 8.40 -11.28 12.66
N VAL A 241 9.06 -10.13 12.52
CA VAL A 241 9.87 -9.53 13.57
C VAL A 241 8.97 -8.81 14.55
N THR A 242 9.04 -9.20 15.82
CA THR A 242 8.13 -8.74 16.88
C THR A 242 8.82 -7.87 17.92
N GLY A 243 10.15 -7.80 17.88
CA GLY A 243 10.93 -7.13 18.91
C GLY A 243 12.42 -7.40 18.80
N TRP A 244 13.12 -7.05 19.87
CA TRP A 244 14.55 -7.20 19.99
C TRP A 244 15.03 -7.33 21.44
N ASP A 245 16.26 -7.80 21.59
CA ASP A 245 17.00 -7.91 22.85
C ASP A 245 18.47 -7.54 22.59
N ASP A 246 18.85 -6.31 22.97
CA ASP A 246 20.20 -5.77 22.84
C ASP A 246 21.20 -6.45 23.78
N ASN A 247 20.75 -7.22 24.77
CA ASN A 247 21.63 -7.96 25.69
C ASN A 247 21.82 -9.43 25.29
N LYS A 248 21.05 -9.93 24.32
CA LYS A 248 21.12 -11.34 23.90
C LYS A 248 22.46 -11.62 23.22
N VAL A 249 23.18 -12.63 23.70
CA VAL A 249 24.45 -13.07 23.08
C VAL A 249 24.22 -14.29 22.21
N ILE A 250 24.58 -14.20 20.92
CA ILE A 250 24.53 -15.29 19.94
C ILE A 250 25.90 -15.43 19.29
N SER A 251 26.54 -16.58 19.47
CA SER A 251 27.88 -16.88 18.93
C SER A 251 28.92 -15.79 19.25
N GLY A 252 28.91 -15.31 20.50
CA GLY A 252 29.84 -14.27 20.98
C GLY A 252 29.52 -12.85 20.54
N LYS A 253 28.40 -12.62 19.84
CA LYS A 253 27.93 -11.29 19.42
C LYS A 253 26.69 -10.89 20.20
N THR A 254 26.64 -9.63 20.62
CA THR A 254 25.57 -9.07 21.45
C THR A 254 24.54 -8.34 20.61
N GLY A 255 23.27 -8.65 20.82
CA GLY A 255 22.12 -8.08 20.13
C GLY A 255 21.42 -9.09 19.22
N ALA A 256 20.11 -9.22 19.40
CA ALA A 256 19.28 -10.12 18.61
C ALA A 256 17.87 -9.57 18.36
N TRP A 257 17.31 -9.93 17.21
CA TRP A 257 15.91 -9.77 16.88
C TRP A 257 15.08 -10.91 17.47
N ILE A 258 13.82 -10.63 17.79
CA ILE A 258 12.83 -11.62 18.23
C ILE A 258 11.86 -11.85 17.08
N ALA A 259 11.83 -13.06 16.53
CA ALA A 259 11.00 -13.41 15.39
C ALA A 259 9.95 -14.47 15.76
N LYS A 260 8.73 -14.26 15.25
CA LYS A 260 7.63 -15.22 15.20
C LYS A 260 7.70 -15.97 13.88
N ASN A 261 7.71 -17.30 13.95
CA ASN A 261 7.71 -18.19 12.80
C ASN A 261 6.28 -18.69 12.48
N SER A 262 6.12 -19.39 11.35
CA SER A 262 4.87 -19.98 10.85
C SER A 262 4.94 -21.51 10.78
N TRP A 263 5.64 -22.16 11.72
CA TRP A 263 5.77 -23.63 11.81
C TRP A 263 5.12 -24.19 13.08
N GLY A 264 4.05 -23.54 13.54
CA GLY A 264 3.28 -23.97 14.71
C GLY A 264 3.99 -23.70 16.05
N THR A 265 3.22 -23.86 17.12
CA THR A 265 3.67 -23.61 18.50
C THR A 265 4.64 -24.68 19.02
N GLY A 266 4.66 -25.87 18.41
CA GLY A 266 5.61 -26.94 18.76
C GLY A 266 7.05 -26.66 18.32
N TRP A 267 7.26 -25.69 17.42
CA TRP A 267 8.58 -25.32 16.94
C TRP A 267 9.22 -24.20 17.79
N GLY A 268 10.55 -24.17 17.85
CA GLY A 268 11.28 -23.08 18.50
C GLY A 268 10.98 -22.94 20.00
N GLN A 269 10.70 -21.72 20.43
CA GLN A 269 10.18 -21.38 21.76
C GLN A 269 8.72 -20.93 21.60
N ASN A 270 7.79 -21.88 21.58
CA ASN A 270 6.36 -21.61 21.32
C ASN A 270 6.12 -20.87 19.98
N GLY A 271 6.87 -21.23 18.95
CA GLY A 271 6.85 -20.60 17.62
C GLY A 271 7.80 -19.42 17.43
N TYR A 272 8.56 -19.04 18.46
CA TYR A 272 9.50 -17.92 18.42
C TYR A 272 10.95 -18.35 18.47
N PHE A 273 11.85 -17.46 18.02
CA PHE A 273 13.29 -17.65 18.09
C PHE A 273 14.01 -16.30 18.02
N TYR A 274 15.30 -16.31 18.39
CA TYR A 274 16.17 -15.14 18.30
C TYR A 274 17.05 -15.22 17.06
N ILE A 275 17.26 -14.09 16.39
CA ILE A 275 18.14 -13.97 15.22
C ILE A 275 19.21 -12.93 15.52
N SER A 276 20.48 -13.29 15.34
CA SER A 276 21.59 -12.35 15.57
C SER A 276 21.44 -11.08 14.71
N TYR A 277 21.71 -9.90 15.27
CA TYR A 277 21.79 -8.65 14.50
C TYR A 277 22.81 -8.70 13.37
N PHE A 278 23.81 -9.58 13.50
CA PHE A 278 24.91 -9.70 12.56
C PHE A 278 24.64 -10.72 11.44
N ASP A 279 23.44 -11.29 11.38
CA ASP A 279 23.05 -12.18 10.29
C ASP A 279 23.12 -11.45 8.94
N THR A 280 23.81 -12.07 7.98
CA THR A 280 24.11 -11.42 6.70
C THR A 280 22.89 -11.32 5.79
N LYS A 281 21.88 -12.18 5.96
CA LYS A 281 20.72 -12.30 5.07
C LYS A 281 19.38 -11.98 5.72
N PHE A 282 19.33 -11.87 7.04
CA PHE A 282 18.16 -11.34 7.72
C PHE A 282 17.89 -9.90 7.32
N LEU A 283 16.61 -9.52 7.20
CA LEU A 283 16.17 -8.18 6.76
C LEU A 283 16.65 -7.79 5.36
N SER A 284 16.91 -8.76 4.47
CA SER A 284 17.17 -8.47 3.04
C SER A 284 15.96 -7.82 2.36
N ALA A 285 14.75 -8.10 2.84
CA ALA A 285 13.55 -7.32 2.61
C ALA A 285 12.79 -7.16 3.93
N ALA A 286 12.25 -5.97 4.18
CA ALA A 286 11.48 -5.66 5.37
C ALA A 286 10.28 -4.76 5.00
N CYS A 287 9.08 -5.07 5.49
CA CYS A 287 7.87 -4.34 5.14
C CYS A 287 6.90 -4.21 6.33
N VAL A 288 6.15 -3.10 6.36
CA VAL A 288 5.09 -2.83 7.34
C VAL A 288 3.86 -2.19 6.69
N PHE A 289 2.71 -2.31 7.35
CA PHE A 289 1.40 -1.81 6.90
C PHE A 289 0.85 -0.76 7.88
N PRO A 290 1.38 0.48 7.87
CA PRO A 290 1.09 1.51 8.87
C PRO A 290 -0.32 2.11 8.77
N GLU A 291 -0.97 2.03 7.61
CA GLU A 291 -2.33 2.59 7.45
C GLU A 291 -3.22 1.67 6.63
N PHE A 292 -4.44 1.54 7.14
CA PHE A 292 -5.52 0.80 6.53
C PHE A 292 -6.85 1.44 6.96
N SER A 293 -7.92 1.11 6.24
CA SER A 293 -9.27 1.54 6.58
C SER A 293 -10.22 0.36 6.49
N ALA A 294 -11.26 0.32 7.33
CA ALA A 294 -12.31 -0.69 7.18
C ALA A 294 -12.91 -0.58 5.78
N PHE A 295 -13.03 -1.70 5.07
CA PHE A 295 -13.57 -1.68 3.71
C PHE A 295 -15.06 -1.37 3.75
N LYS A 296 -15.46 -0.23 3.18
CA LYS A 296 -16.86 0.22 3.27
C LYS A 296 -17.69 -0.37 2.14
N ASN A 297 -18.96 -0.67 2.44
CA ASN A 297 -19.92 -1.00 1.39
C ASN A 297 -20.07 0.19 0.43
N GLY A 298 -19.96 -0.05 -0.88
CA GLY A 298 -19.95 1.01 -1.90
C GLY A 298 -18.62 1.73 -2.07
N GLN A 299 -17.54 1.28 -1.42
CA GLN A 299 -16.19 1.75 -1.76
C GLN A 299 -15.76 1.13 -3.09
N THR A 300 -15.07 1.91 -3.93
CA THR A 300 -14.54 1.46 -5.22
C THR A 300 -13.10 1.92 -5.39
N VAL A 301 -12.24 1.00 -5.80
CA VAL A 301 -10.88 1.30 -6.24
C VAL A 301 -10.86 1.27 -7.76
N TYR A 302 -10.69 2.43 -8.37
CA TYR A 302 -10.50 2.59 -9.81
C TYR A 302 -9.01 2.43 -10.13
N LEU A 303 -8.67 1.44 -10.95
CA LEU A 303 -7.30 1.08 -11.29
C LEU A 303 -7.25 0.38 -12.64
N HIS A 304 -6.11 0.48 -13.34
CA HIS A 304 -5.72 -0.42 -14.42
C HIS A 304 -4.67 -1.43 -13.94
N ASP A 305 -3.90 -1.08 -12.90
CA ASP A 305 -2.77 -1.87 -12.42
C ASP A 305 -3.17 -2.99 -11.46
N THR A 306 -3.67 -4.11 -11.99
CA THR A 306 -4.20 -5.22 -11.18
C THR A 306 -3.14 -5.95 -10.35
N LEU A 307 -1.90 -6.01 -10.82
CA LEU A 307 -0.77 -6.64 -10.13
C LEU A 307 0.13 -5.60 -9.44
N GLY A 308 -0.12 -4.31 -9.67
CA GLY A 308 0.66 -3.23 -9.09
C GLY A 308 2.09 -3.20 -9.62
N MET A 309 2.97 -2.49 -8.91
CA MET A 309 4.31 -2.21 -9.42
C MET A 309 5.13 -3.49 -9.58
N VAL A 310 5.57 -3.79 -10.80
CA VAL A 310 6.59 -4.82 -11.11
C VAL A 310 7.85 -4.24 -11.76
N GLY A 311 7.85 -2.94 -12.02
CA GLY A 311 9.02 -2.14 -12.40
C GLY A 311 8.64 -0.67 -12.50
N SER A 312 9.53 0.17 -13.04
CA SER A 312 9.26 1.59 -13.22
C SER A 312 9.83 2.16 -14.52
N LEU A 313 9.44 3.39 -14.82
CA LEU A 313 9.74 4.11 -16.05
C LEU A 313 10.42 5.43 -15.73
N GLY A 314 11.29 5.88 -16.62
CA GLY A 314 11.95 7.17 -16.50
C GLY A 314 12.63 7.63 -17.77
N TYR A 315 13.29 8.77 -17.62
CA TYR A 315 13.88 9.55 -18.71
C TYR A 315 15.36 9.85 -18.43
N GLY A 316 15.99 9.13 -17.50
CA GLY A 316 17.35 9.43 -17.02
C GLY A 316 17.41 10.58 -16.01
N GLY A 317 16.35 11.39 -15.88
CA GLY A 317 16.16 12.34 -14.79
C GLY A 317 15.38 11.76 -13.60
N ASN A 318 15.38 12.50 -12.49
CA ASN A 318 14.66 12.14 -11.27
C ASN A 318 13.21 12.65 -11.22
N THR A 319 12.74 13.32 -12.27
CA THR A 319 11.39 13.90 -12.33
C THR A 319 10.68 13.36 -13.55
N ALA A 320 9.47 12.85 -13.36
CA ALA A 320 8.61 12.39 -14.44
C ALA A 320 7.15 12.44 -14.01
N TYR A 321 6.25 12.31 -14.97
CA TYR A 321 4.81 12.39 -14.78
C TYR A 321 4.15 11.11 -15.26
N GLY A 322 3.17 10.63 -14.50
CA GLY A 322 2.23 9.60 -14.93
C GLY A 322 0.83 10.18 -15.03
N LEU A 323 0.09 9.76 -16.04
CA LEU A 323 -1.30 10.14 -16.27
C LEU A 323 -2.12 8.89 -16.55
N VAL A 324 -3.24 8.71 -15.86
CA VAL A 324 -4.19 7.64 -16.15
C VAL A 324 -5.59 8.20 -16.40
N LYS A 325 -6.29 7.65 -17.38
CA LYS A 325 -7.71 7.85 -17.65
C LYS A 325 -8.50 6.73 -16.99
N LEU A 326 -9.46 7.08 -16.15
CA LEU A 326 -10.33 6.14 -15.44
C LEU A 326 -11.79 6.48 -15.78
N THR A 327 -12.62 5.45 -15.93
CA THR A 327 -14.06 5.61 -16.20
C THR A 327 -14.86 5.24 -14.96
N ALA A 328 -15.70 6.17 -14.50
CA ALA A 328 -16.57 5.95 -13.35
C ALA A 328 -17.59 4.84 -13.65
N LYS A 329 -17.59 3.76 -12.86
CA LYS A 329 -18.51 2.64 -13.04
C LYS A 329 -19.86 2.90 -12.39
N GLU A 330 -19.87 3.77 -11.38
CA GLU A 330 -21.03 4.20 -10.61
C GLU A 330 -20.90 5.69 -10.28
N THR A 331 -22.02 6.32 -9.92
CA THR A 331 -22.04 7.74 -9.48
C THR A 331 -21.58 7.82 -8.03
N HIS A 332 -20.36 8.32 -7.81
CA HIS A 332 -19.65 8.35 -6.52
C HIS A 332 -18.96 9.70 -6.30
N SER A 333 -18.33 9.86 -5.14
CA SER A 333 -17.32 10.90 -4.93
C SER A 333 -15.93 10.29 -4.77
N LEU A 334 -14.97 10.79 -5.54
CA LEU A 334 -13.55 10.51 -5.32
C LEU A 334 -13.13 11.11 -3.97
N THR A 335 -12.34 10.35 -3.22
CA THR A 335 -11.88 10.70 -1.87
C THR A 335 -10.37 10.65 -1.73
N LYS A 336 -9.70 9.74 -2.47
CA LYS A 336 -8.24 9.58 -2.43
C LYS A 336 -7.69 9.25 -3.81
N VAL A 337 -6.39 9.51 -3.97
CA VAL A 337 -5.57 8.97 -5.07
C VAL A 337 -4.46 8.12 -4.46
N GLY A 338 -4.09 7.02 -5.10
CA GLY A 338 -2.98 6.20 -4.63
C GLY A 338 -2.02 5.77 -5.72
N THR A 339 -0.77 5.52 -5.34
CA THR A 339 0.31 5.12 -6.24
C THR A 339 1.43 4.42 -5.45
N PHE A 340 2.28 3.71 -6.16
CA PHE A 340 3.52 3.16 -5.60
C PHE A 340 4.63 4.22 -5.60
N ILE A 341 5.50 4.14 -4.59
CA ILE A 341 6.69 4.97 -4.44
C ILE A 341 7.89 4.06 -4.50
N ASN A 342 8.82 4.32 -5.43
CA ASN A 342 9.94 3.42 -5.71
C ASN A 342 11.29 3.88 -5.15
N ALA A 343 11.35 5.08 -4.59
CA ALA A 343 12.55 5.66 -4.01
C ALA A 343 12.26 6.37 -2.68
N GLN A 344 13.23 6.32 -1.77
CA GLN A 344 13.22 7.05 -0.52
C GLN A 344 13.16 8.56 -0.77
N ASN A 345 12.48 9.31 0.10
CA ASN A 345 12.32 10.77 0.02
C ASN A 345 11.67 11.25 -1.30
N THR A 346 10.90 10.38 -1.96
CA THR A 346 10.13 10.76 -3.15
C THR A 346 9.14 11.84 -2.79
N LYS A 347 9.03 12.85 -3.64
CA LYS A 347 7.98 13.87 -3.55
C LYS A 347 6.98 13.66 -4.66
N ILE A 348 5.70 13.81 -4.34
CA ILE A 348 4.63 13.71 -5.33
C ILE A 348 3.66 14.88 -5.26
N SER A 349 3.06 15.24 -6.39
CA SER A 349 1.88 16.12 -6.43
C SER A 349 0.86 15.53 -7.39
N VAL A 350 -0.42 15.79 -7.12
CA VAL A 350 -1.54 15.16 -7.84
C VAL A 350 -2.44 16.24 -8.40
N GLU A 351 -2.92 16.05 -9.63
CA GLU A 351 -3.99 16.84 -10.23
C GLU A 351 -5.03 15.89 -10.83
N ILE A 352 -6.31 16.18 -10.60
CA ILE A 352 -7.43 15.44 -11.18
C ILE A 352 -8.15 16.33 -12.19
N TYR A 353 -8.49 15.78 -13.36
CA TYR A 353 -9.19 16.51 -14.42
C TYR A 353 -10.45 15.78 -14.84
N SER A 354 -11.46 16.54 -15.29
CA SER A 354 -12.64 15.98 -15.93
C SER A 354 -12.30 15.47 -17.33
N GLY A 355 -12.89 14.35 -17.75
CA GLY A 355 -12.87 13.89 -19.14
C GLY A 355 -13.99 14.46 -20.01
N LYS A 356 -14.81 15.39 -19.48
CA LYS A 356 -15.79 16.12 -20.29
C LYS A 356 -15.05 17.07 -21.24
N ASN A 357 -15.15 16.79 -22.54
CA ASN A 357 -14.66 17.61 -23.66
C ASN A 357 -13.14 17.60 -23.91
N ASP A 358 -12.59 16.41 -24.20
CA ASP A 358 -11.27 16.15 -24.84
C ASP A 358 -10.07 15.96 -23.89
N GLU A 359 -9.02 15.26 -24.37
CA GLU A 359 -7.76 14.88 -23.69
C GLU A 359 -6.88 16.07 -23.26
N SER A 360 -7.39 17.29 -23.41
CA SER A 360 -6.66 18.56 -23.28
C SER A 360 -6.29 18.95 -21.84
N LEU A 361 -6.69 18.19 -20.82
CA LEU A 361 -6.40 18.44 -19.39
C LEU A 361 -6.72 19.88 -18.93
N VAL A 362 -7.79 20.49 -19.44
CA VAL A 362 -8.14 21.89 -19.14
C VAL A 362 -8.96 22.02 -17.85
N ASN A 363 -9.88 21.08 -17.60
CA ASN A 363 -10.86 21.17 -16.52
C ASN A 363 -10.37 20.48 -15.23
N ARG A 364 -9.52 21.17 -14.45
CA ARG A 364 -9.01 20.64 -13.16
C ARG A 364 -10.12 20.60 -12.10
N LEU A 365 -10.33 19.42 -11.51
CA LEU A 365 -11.33 19.13 -10.50
C LEU A 365 -10.77 19.20 -9.07
N ALA A 366 -9.52 18.77 -8.88
CA ALA A 366 -8.84 18.80 -7.59
C ALA A 366 -7.31 18.78 -7.77
N GLU A 367 -6.60 19.20 -6.72
CA GLU A 367 -5.15 19.12 -6.63
C GLU A 367 -4.70 18.73 -5.22
N ILE A 368 -3.56 18.05 -5.15
CA ILE A 368 -2.82 17.77 -3.92
C ILE A 368 -1.42 18.36 -4.12
N ASN A 369 -1.10 19.37 -3.29
CA ASN A 369 0.22 19.98 -3.26
C ASN A 369 1.30 18.97 -2.87
N GLU A 370 2.56 19.31 -3.14
CA GLU A 370 3.72 18.44 -2.91
C GLU A 370 3.67 17.73 -1.54
N GLN A 371 3.66 16.40 -1.56
CA GLN A 371 3.77 15.52 -0.40
C GLN A 371 5.11 14.79 -0.44
N THR A 372 5.76 14.61 0.71
CA THR A 372 7.02 13.85 0.82
C THR A 372 6.75 12.46 1.38
N CYS A 373 7.25 11.44 0.70
CA CYS A 373 7.17 10.04 1.05
C CYS A 373 8.53 9.58 1.61
N PRO A 374 8.66 9.37 2.94
CA PRO A 374 9.94 9.07 3.56
C PRO A 374 10.46 7.66 3.25
N TYR A 375 9.58 6.74 2.83
CA TYR A 375 9.96 5.38 2.46
C TYR A 375 9.32 4.98 1.12
N PRO A 376 9.97 4.12 0.32
CA PRO A 376 9.32 3.38 -0.76
C PRO A 376 8.16 2.52 -0.24
N GLY A 377 7.23 2.14 -1.12
CA GLY A 377 6.07 1.32 -0.79
C GLY A 377 4.80 1.76 -1.53
N TYR A 378 3.64 1.68 -0.89
CA TYR A 378 2.36 2.13 -1.43
C TYR A 378 1.77 3.25 -0.59
N TYR A 379 1.17 4.25 -1.23
CA TYR A 379 0.56 5.39 -0.55
C TYR A 379 -0.79 5.75 -1.17
N THR A 380 -1.74 6.12 -0.32
CA THR A 380 -2.90 6.94 -0.72
C THR A 380 -2.78 8.35 -0.15
N PHE A 381 -3.32 9.32 -0.87
CA PHE A 381 -3.37 10.73 -0.54
C PHE A 381 -4.82 11.18 -0.55
N ASP A 382 -5.28 11.74 0.56
CA ASP A 382 -6.63 12.29 0.68
C ASP A 382 -6.80 13.52 -0.21
N LEU A 383 -7.91 13.59 -0.93
CA LEU A 383 -8.29 14.78 -1.66
C LEU A 383 -8.78 15.84 -0.66
N PRO A 384 -8.37 17.11 -0.82
CA PRO A 384 -8.80 18.18 0.08
C PRO A 384 -10.31 18.40 0.05
N VAL A 385 -10.95 18.09 -1.09
CA VAL A 385 -12.40 18.12 -1.28
C VAL A 385 -12.80 16.88 -2.09
N LYS A 386 -13.93 16.27 -1.72
CA LYS A 386 -14.51 15.17 -2.49
C LYS A 386 -14.86 15.62 -3.91
N VAL A 387 -14.49 14.83 -4.91
CA VAL A 387 -14.78 15.16 -6.32
C VAL A 387 -15.92 14.27 -6.83
N PRO A 388 -17.11 14.83 -7.10
CA PRO A 388 -18.22 14.05 -7.62
C PRO A 388 -17.92 13.58 -9.05
N ILE A 389 -18.24 12.31 -9.33
CA ILE A 389 -18.13 11.68 -10.64
C ILE A 389 -19.45 10.95 -10.94
N ASN A 390 -19.96 11.07 -12.16
CA ASN A 390 -21.16 10.33 -12.56
C ASN A 390 -20.78 9.05 -13.31
N LYS A 391 -21.61 8.02 -13.17
CA LYS A 391 -21.49 6.78 -13.93
C LYS A 391 -21.28 7.05 -15.43
N GLY A 392 -20.27 6.42 -16.00
CA GLY A 392 -19.89 6.54 -17.41
C GLY A 392 -18.98 7.73 -17.72
N GLU A 393 -18.71 8.63 -16.76
CA GLU A 393 -17.80 9.74 -17.00
C GLU A 393 -16.33 9.31 -16.88
N ASP A 394 -15.53 9.74 -17.85
CA ASP A 394 -14.08 9.67 -17.77
C ASP A 394 -13.54 10.80 -16.87
N PHE A 395 -12.47 10.49 -16.17
CA PHE A 395 -11.65 11.44 -15.43
C PHE A 395 -10.19 11.03 -15.50
N TYR A 396 -9.30 12.00 -15.33
CA TYR A 396 -7.87 11.79 -15.46
C TYR A 396 -7.17 12.10 -14.14
N VAL A 397 -6.23 11.24 -13.75
CA VAL A 397 -5.38 11.46 -12.58
C VAL A 397 -3.94 11.60 -13.06
N LYS A 398 -3.38 12.79 -12.85
CA LYS A 398 -1.99 13.13 -13.15
C LYS A 398 -1.19 13.17 -11.87
N ILE A 399 -0.06 12.47 -11.84
CA ILE A 399 0.89 12.53 -10.73
C ILE A 399 2.25 12.97 -11.27
N LYS A 400 2.84 13.97 -10.63
CA LYS A 400 4.26 14.31 -10.78
C LYS A 400 5.04 13.56 -9.70
N TYR A 401 6.09 12.86 -10.11
CA TYR A 401 7.03 12.17 -9.23
C TYR A 401 8.38 12.89 -9.27
N ILE A 402 8.99 13.08 -8.11
CA ILE A 402 10.36 13.56 -7.95
C ILE A 402 11.07 12.56 -7.03
N THR A 403 12.03 11.79 -7.56
CA THR A 403 12.70 10.68 -6.88
C THR A 403 14.19 10.97 -6.70
N PRO A 404 14.63 11.71 -5.65
CA PRO A 404 16.03 12.07 -5.47
C PRO A 404 16.96 10.85 -5.53
N GLY A 405 17.99 10.90 -6.38
CA GLY A 405 18.96 9.81 -6.54
C GLY A 405 18.49 8.61 -7.37
N TYR A 406 17.24 8.62 -7.89
CA TYR A 406 16.70 7.53 -8.69
C TYR A 406 16.07 8.02 -9.99
N ASN A 407 16.40 7.38 -11.12
CA ASN A 407 16.12 7.90 -12.47
C ASN A 407 14.90 7.28 -13.16
N PHE A 408 14.11 6.47 -12.44
CA PHE A 408 12.93 5.79 -12.98
C PHE A 408 11.69 6.11 -12.15
N PRO A 409 11.16 7.36 -12.15
CA PRO A 409 10.21 7.82 -11.13
C PRO A 409 8.82 7.17 -11.20
N VAL A 410 8.36 6.72 -12.37
CA VAL A 410 6.96 6.34 -12.57
C VAL A 410 6.76 4.82 -12.39
N PRO A 411 6.00 4.36 -11.38
CA PRO A 411 5.73 2.94 -11.19
C PRO A 411 4.84 2.38 -12.30
N CYS A 412 5.09 1.14 -12.72
CA CYS A 412 4.29 0.48 -13.75
C CYS A 412 4.16 -1.03 -13.54
N GLU A 413 3.12 -1.59 -14.15
CA GLU A 413 2.93 -3.02 -14.30
C GLU A 413 3.08 -3.47 -15.74
N TYR A 414 3.66 -4.65 -15.94
CA TYR A 414 3.81 -5.26 -17.26
C TYR A 414 4.08 -6.77 -17.16
N LYS A 415 4.02 -7.44 -18.31
CA LYS A 415 4.32 -8.86 -18.41
C LYS A 415 5.78 -9.14 -18.10
N ILE A 416 6.02 -10.00 -17.13
CA ILE A 416 7.33 -10.57 -16.82
C ILE A 416 7.14 -12.09 -16.81
N ALA A 417 7.81 -12.77 -17.74
CA ALA A 417 7.73 -14.22 -17.85
C ALA A 417 7.95 -14.90 -16.49
N ASP A 418 7.11 -15.88 -16.19
CA ASP A 418 7.12 -16.69 -14.96
C ASP A 418 6.80 -15.92 -13.66
N TYR A 419 6.42 -14.65 -13.75
CA TYR A 419 6.10 -13.81 -12.60
C TYR A 419 4.75 -13.09 -12.71
N SER A 420 4.55 -12.29 -13.76
CA SER A 420 3.35 -11.44 -13.95
C SER A 420 2.84 -11.51 -15.40
N ASP A 421 1.52 -11.58 -15.55
CA ASP A 421 0.83 -11.48 -16.86
C ASP A 421 -0.43 -10.62 -16.74
N PRO A 422 -0.28 -9.31 -16.45
CA PRO A 422 -1.43 -8.41 -16.32
C PRO A 422 -2.11 -8.18 -17.67
N HIS A 423 -3.42 -7.90 -17.64
CA HIS A 423 -4.10 -7.34 -18.79
C HIS A 423 -3.71 -5.87 -18.95
N ILE A 424 -3.01 -5.55 -20.04
CA ILE A 424 -2.58 -4.17 -20.31
C ILE A 424 -3.66 -3.40 -21.06
N SER A 425 -4.08 -2.28 -20.48
CA SER A 425 -5.14 -1.44 -21.00
C SER A 425 -4.64 -0.50 -22.11
N GLU A 426 -5.38 -0.44 -23.22
CA GLU A 426 -5.05 0.44 -24.34
C GLU A 426 -5.67 1.83 -24.19
N ASN A 427 -4.93 2.90 -24.50
CA ASN A 427 -5.44 4.30 -24.46
C ASN A 427 -5.89 4.76 -23.06
N THR A 428 -5.25 4.24 -22.02
CA THR A 428 -5.63 4.52 -20.63
C THR A 428 -4.52 5.15 -19.81
N SER A 429 -3.26 5.08 -20.24
CA SER A 429 -2.14 5.61 -19.48
C SER A 429 -1.08 6.28 -20.37
N TRP A 430 -0.43 7.30 -19.82
CA TRP A 430 0.61 8.08 -20.48
C TRP A 430 1.71 8.46 -19.48
N VAL A 431 2.91 8.68 -20.00
CA VAL A 431 4.06 9.17 -19.24
C VAL A 431 4.68 10.38 -19.90
N SER A 432 5.37 11.22 -19.13
CA SER A 432 6.02 12.42 -19.65
C SER A 432 7.22 12.82 -18.78
N SER A 433 8.24 13.42 -19.39
CA SER A 433 9.35 14.08 -18.68
C SER A 433 9.04 15.53 -18.30
N SER A 434 8.10 16.19 -19.01
CA SER A 434 7.85 17.64 -18.90
C SER A 434 6.40 18.02 -18.62
N ALA A 435 5.47 17.06 -18.71
CA ALA A 435 4.02 17.27 -18.74
C ALA A 435 3.49 18.05 -19.96
N LEU A 436 4.34 18.38 -20.93
CA LEU A 436 3.96 19.04 -22.19
C LEU A 436 3.73 18.05 -23.33
N TYR A 437 4.55 17.00 -23.38
CA TYR A 437 4.49 15.94 -24.38
C TYR A 437 4.27 14.60 -23.70
N TRP A 438 3.21 13.90 -24.09
CA TRP A 438 2.78 12.66 -23.44
C TRP A 438 3.04 11.47 -24.35
N GLU A 439 3.76 10.49 -23.83
CA GLU A 439 3.93 9.20 -24.48
C GLU A 439 2.84 8.24 -24.02
N ARG A 440 2.02 7.79 -24.97
CA ARG A 440 0.99 6.80 -24.71
C ARG A 440 1.59 5.44 -24.36
N MET A 441 1.05 4.83 -23.31
CA MET A 441 1.31 3.46 -22.89
C MET A 441 0.17 2.52 -23.31
N GLY A 442 0.39 1.21 -23.21
CA GLY A 442 -0.51 0.16 -23.67
C GLY A 442 -0.54 -0.04 -25.19
N ALA A 443 0.29 0.67 -25.96
CA ALA A 443 0.43 0.42 -27.39
C ALA A 443 1.32 -0.81 -27.65
N PRO A 444 1.05 -1.63 -28.69
CA PRO A 444 1.87 -2.80 -29.08
C PRO A 444 3.19 -2.38 -29.74
N ILE A 445 3.88 -1.43 -29.11
CA ILE A 445 5.19 -0.90 -29.45
C ILE A 445 6.14 -1.39 -28.36
N ASN A 446 7.35 -1.81 -28.77
CA ASN A 446 8.34 -2.31 -27.82
C ASN A 446 8.56 -1.30 -26.68
N GLY A 447 8.57 -1.80 -25.44
CA GLY A 447 8.72 -0.98 -24.24
C GLY A 447 7.45 -0.25 -23.77
N LYS A 448 6.35 -0.23 -24.54
CA LYS A 448 5.13 0.55 -24.19
C LYS A 448 3.93 -0.27 -23.71
N MET A 449 3.97 -1.60 -23.82
CA MET A 449 2.94 -2.50 -23.25
C MET A 449 3.02 -2.59 -21.72
N LYS A 450 2.60 -1.52 -21.05
CA LYS A 450 2.63 -1.37 -19.59
C LYS A 450 1.46 -0.51 -19.12
N ASP A 451 0.99 -0.72 -17.91
CA ASP A 451 0.05 0.16 -17.23
C ASP A 451 0.75 0.95 -16.12
N VAL A 452 0.46 2.24 -16.05
CA VAL A 452 0.99 3.11 -14.98
C VAL A 452 0.22 2.84 -13.68
N CYS A 453 0.91 2.66 -12.56
CA CYS A 453 0.30 2.30 -11.29
C CYS A 453 -0.29 3.51 -10.54
N ILE A 454 -1.37 4.08 -11.06
CA ILE A 454 -2.13 5.16 -10.42
C ILE A 454 -3.57 4.71 -10.23
N ARG A 455 -4.08 4.91 -9.01
CA ARG A 455 -5.42 4.50 -8.58
C ARG A 455 -6.21 5.68 -8.04
N ALA A 456 -7.54 5.61 -8.14
CA ALA A 456 -8.45 6.53 -7.49
C ALA A 456 -9.44 5.78 -6.61
N TYR A 457 -9.75 6.34 -5.44
CA TYR A 457 -10.64 5.73 -4.47
C TYR A 457 -11.90 6.56 -4.38
N ALA A 458 -13.04 5.89 -4.51
CA ALA A 458 -14.33 6.53 -4.44
C ALA A 458 -15.22 5.83 -3.42
N GLU A 459 -16.14 6.59 -2.86
CA GLU A 459 -17.18 6.08 -2.00
C GLU A 459 -18.52 6.58 -2.55
N ILE A 460 -19.58 5.77 -2.40
CA ILE A 460 -20.94 6.27 -2.60
C ILE A 460 -21.06 7.54 -1.75
N ASP A 461 -21.51 8.63 -2.38
CA ASP A 461 -22.07 9.76 -1.65
C ASP A 461 -23.33 9.25 -0.99
N SER A 462 -23.16 8.58 0.15
CA SER A 462 -24.27 8.28 0.99
C SER A 462 -24.85 9.65 1.33
N SER A 463 -26.05 9.88 0.85
CA SER A 463 -27.06 10.69 1.53
C SER A 463 -27.38 10.09 2.92
N SER A 464 -26.40 9.47 3.59
CA SER A 464 -26.50 9.14 5.00
C SER A 464 -26.50 10.49 5.70
N THR A 465 -27.64 10.80 6.28
CA THR A 465 -27.87 12.07 6.95
C THR A 465 -27.04 12.25 8.21
N PHE A 466 -26.22 11.25 8.59
CA PHE A 466 -25.38 11.27 9.77
C PHE A 466 -23.89 11.14 9.43
N ASN A 467 -23.14 12.21 9.68
CA ASN A 467 -21.69 12.15 9.80
C ASN A 467 -21.30 12.14 11.30
N GLY A 468 -20.19 11.48 11.65
CA GLY A 468 -19.52 11.69 12.93
C GLY A 468 -20.22 11.18 14.20
N LEU A 469 -20.95 10.05 14.15
CA LEU A 469 -21.60 9.48 15.34
C LEU A 469 -20.58 9.03 16.40
N ASN A 470 -20.39 9.85 17.44
CA ASN A 470 -19.56 9.61 18.60
C ASN A 470 -20.41 9.40 19.86
N ILE A 471 -20.03 8.43 20.68
CA ILE A 471 -20.64 8.18 21.99
C ILE A 471 -19.51 8.18 23.02
N TYR A 472 -19.50 9.16 23.92
CA TYR A 472 -18.42 9.29 24.90
C TYR A 472 -18.90 9.79 26.26
N PRO A 473 -18.29 9.31 27.36
CA PRO A 473 -17.35 8.19 27.39
C PRO A 473 -18.05 6.85 27.08
N ASN A 474 -17.32 5.91 26.50
CA ASN A 474 -17.75 4.53 26.30
C ASN A 474 -16.52 3.62 26.42
N PRO A 475 -16.31 2.94 27.56
CA PRO A 475 -17.30 2.63 28.60
C PRO A 475 -17.73 3.82 29.50
N ASN A 476 -18.89 3.73 30.17
CA ASN A 476 -19.39 4.78 31.09
C ASN A 476 -20.15 4.23 32.32
N GLN A 477 -20.47 5.10 33.28
CA GLN A 477 -21.28 4.80 34.48
C GLN A 477 -22.78 5.04 34.24
N GLY A 478 -23.26 4.78 33.03
CA GLY A 478 -24.61 5.07 32.57
C GLY A 478 -24.82 6.51 32.10
N ILE A 479 -23.80 7.39 32.12
CA ILE A 479 -23.91 8.76 31.62
C ILE A 479 -22.97 8.94 30.43
N PHE A 480 -23.50 9.35 29.28
CA PHE A 480 -22.72 9.59 28.08
C PHE A 480 -23.30 10.74 27.25
N THR A 481 -22.47 11.24 26.34
CA THR A 481 -22.81 12.24 25.33
C THR A 481 -22.82 11.57 23.97
N LEU A 482 -23.89 11.83 23.23
CA LEU A 482 -24.06 11.50 21.83
C LEU A 482 -23.72 12.74 21.01
N GLU A 483 -22.81 12.61 20.05
CA GLU A 483 -22.44 13.67 19.12
C GLU A 483 -22.57 13.14 17.69
N PHE A 484 -23.26 13.87 16.82
CA PHE A 484 -23.37 13.54 15.39
C PHE A 484 -23.85 14.76 14.61
N ASP A 485 -23.58 14.81 13.32
CA ASP A 485 -24.04 15.89 12.44
C ASP A 485 -25.27 15.45 11.64
N THR A 486 -26.28 16.31 11.52
CA THR A 486 -27.36 16.15 10.54
C THR A 486 -27.30 17.19 9.44
N LYS A 487 -27.60 16.76 8.19
CA LYS A 487 -27.57 17.60 6.99
C LYS A 487 -28.92 18.21 6.59
N GLN A 488 -30.01 17.81 7.24
CA GLN A 488 -31.35 18.30 6.97
C GLN A 488 -32.24 18.15 8.20
N GLU A 489 -33.36 18.86 8.25
CA GLU A 489 -34.35 18.65 9.31
C GLU A 489 -35.00 17.27 9.15
N GLU A 490 -34.91 16.42 10.17
CA GLU A 490 -35.54 15.10 10.14
C GLU A 490 -35.92 14.59 11.53
N LEU A 491 -36.83 13.61 11.55
CA LEU A 491 -37.22 12.90 12.77
C LEU A 491 -36.16 11.85 13.10
N ILE A 492 -35.56 11.99 14.28
CA ILE A 492 -34.53 11.10 14.80
C ILE A 492 -35.12 10.28 15.94
N SER A 493 -35.02 8.96 15.85
CA SER A 493 -35.39 8.01 16.90
C SER A 493 -34.15 7.37 17.50
N VAL A 494 -33.95 7.58 18.80
CA VAL A 494 -32.93 6.91 19.61
C VAL A 494 -33.57 5.74 20.34
N GLU A 495 -32.97 4.56 20.23
CA GLU A 495 -33.40 3.33 20.89
C GLU A 495 -32.19 2.68 21.58
N LEU A 496 -32.42 2.07 22.75
CA LEU A 496 -31.42 1.27 23.46
C LEU A 496 -31.97 -0.14 23.63
N TYR A 497 -31.17 -1.14 23.27
CA TYR A 497 -31.50 -2.56 23.35
C TYR A 497 -30.58 -3.24 24.37
N ASP A 498 -31.12 -4.15 25.18
CA ASP A 498 -30.29 -5.08 25.96
C ASP A 498 -29.72 -6.21 25.08
N ILE A 499 -28.88 -7.07 25.66
CA ILE A 499 -28.25 -8.20 24.96
C ILE A 499 -29.25 -9.25 24.43
N THR A 500 -30.49 -9.27 24.93
CA THR A 500 -31.55 -10.15 24.43
C THR A 500 -32.29 -9.55 23.23
N GLY A 501 -31.95 -8.31 22.86
CA GLY A 501 -32.63 -7.56 21.79
C GLY A 501 -33.91 -6.87 22.25
N LYS A 502 -34.19 -6.79 23.56
CA LYS A 502 -35.35 -6.07 24.09
C LYS A 502 -35.04 -4.58 24.19
N ILE A 503 -35.97 -3.74 23.74
CA ILE A 503 -35.86 -2.28 23.86
C ILE A 503 -36.04 -1.88 25.33
N VAL A 504 -35.01 -1.26 25.90
CA VAL A 504 -35.00 -0.74 27.28
C VAL A 504 -35.16 0.79 27.33
N TYR A 505 -34.99 1.47 26.19
CA TYR A 505 -35.28 2.89 26.04
C TYR A 505 -35.61 3.24 24.60
N LYS A 506 -36.55 4.17 24.39
CA LYS A 506 -36.87 4.74 23.07
C LYS A 506 -37.33 6.18 23.21
N ARG A 507 -36.80 7.07 22.36
CA ARG A 507 -37.22 8.47 22.26
C ARG A 507 -37.06 8.96 20.83
N ALA A 508 -38.07 9.65 20.31
CA ALA A 508 -37.97 10.37 19.04
C ALA A 508 -37.96 11.88 19.28
N PHE A 509 -37.26 12.61 18.41
CA PHE A 509 -37.18 14.06 18.42
C PHE A 509 -36.84 14.58 17.03
N VAL A 510 -37.31 15.78 16.69
CA VAL A 510 -36.93 16.48 15.44
C VAL A 510 -35.72 17.37 15.73
N LYS A 511 -34.74 17.38 14.83
CA LYS A 511 -33.58 18.29 14.90
C LYS A 511 -33.30 18.92 13.55
N ASN A 512 -32.86 20.17 13.61
CA ASN A 512 -32.45 20.98 12.46
C ASN A 512 -30.99 20.67 12.07
N LEU A 513 -30.60 21.16 10.89
CA LEU A 513 -29.24 21.14 10.35
C LEU A 513 -28.17 21.51 11.40
N GLY A 514 -27.08 20.74 11.43
CA GLY A 514 -25.87 21.03 12.20
C GLY A 514 -25.45 19.92 13.15
N GLN A 515 -24.45 20.23 13.97
CA GLN A 515 -23.93 19.32 14.99
C GLN A 515 -24.91 19.18 16.15
N ILE A 516 -25.24 17.94 16.50
CA ILE A 516 -26.13 17.59 17.60
C ILE A 516 -25.30 16.96 18.71
N ILE A 517 -25.29 17.62 19.87
CA ILE A 517 -24.68 17.11 21.11
C ILE A 517 -25.80 16.87 22.12
N GLN A 518 -26.04 15.61 22.48
CA GLN A 518 -27.11 15.22 23.39
C GLN A 518 -26.58 14.31 24.50
N ARG A 519 -26.73 14.75 25.75
CA ARG A 519 -26.38 13.93 26.92
C ARG A 519 -27.53 13.00 27.30
N PHE A 520 -27.18 11.76 27.64
CA PHE A 520 -28.08 10.74 28.16
C PHE A 520 -27.66 10.29 29.55
N ASN A 521 -28.64 9.92 30.38
CA ASN A 521 -28.43 9.38 31.71
C ASN A 521 -29.27 8.11 31.92
N PHE A 522 -28.57 7.00 31.94
CA PHE A 522 -29.01 5.63 32.18
C PHE A 522 -28.30 5.01 33.37
N SER A 523 -27.84 5.81 34.34
CA SER A 523 -27.21 5.34 35.60
C SER A 523 -28.07 4.36 36.40
N LYS A 524 -29.37 4.26 36.09
CA LYS A 524 -30.31 3.30 36.70
C LYS A 524 -30.38 1.95 35.98
N LEU A 525 -29.76 1.80 34.81
CA LEU A 525 -29.72 0.52 34.10
C LEU A 525 -28.66 -0.40 34.72
N PRO A 526 -28.87 -1.73 34.70
CA PRO A 526 -27.85 -2.68 35.12
C PRO A 526 -26.55 -2.51 34.32
N LYS A 527 -25.42 -2.81 34.96
CA LYS A 527 -24.12 -2.90 34.31
C LYS A 527 -24.16 -3.98 33.24
N GLY A 528 -23.60 -3.70 32.07
CA GLY A 528 -23.64 -4.62 30.94
C GLY A 528 -23.48 -3.97 29.58
N VAL A 529 -23.59 -4.80 28.55
CA VAL A 529 -23.52 -4.39 27.14
C VAL A 529 -24.92 -4.07 26.64
N TYR A 530 -25.07 -2.93 25.97
CA TYR A 530 -26.29 -2.51 25.31
C TYR A 530 -25.99 -2.18 23.85
N ILE A 531 -27.01 -2.24 22.99
CA ILE A 531 -26.93 -1.75 21.62
C ILE A 531 -27.70 -0.43 21.55
N PHE A 532 -26.99 0.67 21.32
CA PHE A 532 -27.56 1.97 21.05
C PHE A 532 -27.86 2.06 19.55
N SER A 533 -29.09 2.44 19.18
CA SER A 533 -29.54 2.60 17.81
C SER A 533 -30.04 4.02 17.57
N LEU A 534 -29.51 4.67 16.54
CA LEU A 534 -30.01 5.94 16.01
C LEU A 534 -30.71 5.66 14.69
N LYS A 535 -31.97 6.07 14.55
CA LYS A 535 -32.80 5.82 13.35
C LYS A 535 -33.39 7.10 12.80
N THR A 536 -33.50 7.19 11.49
CA THR A 536 -34.28 8.19 10.74
C THR A 536 -35.25 7.48 9.81
N SER A 537 -35.95 8.24 8.97
CA SER A 537 -36.80 7.70 7.91
C SER A 537 -36.03 6.90 6.86
N THR A 538 -34.72 7.14 6.69
CA THR A 538 -33.90 6.53 5.63
C THR A 538 -32.72 5.71 6.14
N THR A 539 -32.27 5.94 7.38
CA THR A 539 -31.01 5.38 7.90
C THR A 539 -31.18 4.81 9.30
N SER A 540 -30.43 3.73 9.62
CA SER A 540 -30.34 3.19 10.98
C SER A 540 -28.89 2.84 11.29
N ILE A 541 -28.31 3.48 12.32
CA ILE A 541 -26.96 3.21 12.81
C ILE A 541 -27.05 2.55 14.18
N LYS A 542 -26.24 1.52 14.41
CA LYS A 542 -26.10 0.85 15.72
C LYS A 542 -24.67 0.96 16.25
N ARG A 543 -24.53 1.10 17.56
CA ARG A 543 -23.25 1.13 18.29
C ARG A 543 -23.38 0.36 19.60
N GLN A 544 -22.31 -0.30 20.00
CA GLN A 544 -22.23 -0.92 21.31
C GLN A 544 -22.03 0.16 22.38
N LEU A 545 -22.75 0.05 23.49
CA LEU A 545 -22.63 0.89 24.67
C LEU A 545 -22.30 0.00 25.87
N LEU A 546 -21.20 0.28 26.56
CA LEU A 546 -20.80 -0.45 27.77
C LEU A 546 -21.08 0.41 29.02
N ILE A 547 -21.96 -0.09 29.89
CA ILE A 547 -22.25 0.50 31.21
C ILE A 547 -21.52 -0.33 32.28
N LEU A 548 -20.56 0.29 32.99
CA LEU A 548 -19.65 -0.35 33.95
C LEU A 548 -20.05 -0.20 35.40
#